data_AF-A0A9E4KYQ5-F1
#
_entry.id   AF-A0A9E4KYQ5-F1
#
_cell.length_a   1.000
_cell.length_b   1.000
_cell.length_c   1.000
_cell.angle_alpha   90.00
_cell.angle_beta   90.00
_cell.angle_gamma   90.00
#
_symmetry.space_group_name_H-M   'P 1'
#
loop_
_entity.id
_entity.type
_entity.pdbx_description
1 polymer ?
#
loop_
_entity_poly.entity_id
_entity_poly.type
_entity_poly.pdbx_seq_one_letter_code
_entity_poly.pdbx_strand_id
1 'polypeptide(L)'
;MDSRSVFFDEWLRSLREQYKHVVRNDDMVTLPSLTAVMQKLGFGEDELAQLRIEATMHVDDIPQDFRPDLQILDQAQASQPHPAECMCPQCMPIDEDAHDADGQPIVPDPEAGASDTGSAFPVAVIGPAEDEEPDPLTFEDSLDLREDAADTDADAQDTAEEDSADAEEDPDAPAQMNLF
;
A
#
# COMPACT_ATOMS: atom_id res chain seq x y z
N MET A 1 17.50 30.01 14.45
CA MET A 1 16.10 30.46 14.28
C MET A 1 15.48 30.45 15.66
N ASP A 2 14.85 31.55 16.07
CA ASP A 2 14.30 31.68 17.42
C ASP A 2 13.04 30.83 17.57
N SER A 3 13.13 29.76 18.36
CA SER A 3 11.99 28.93 18.82
C SER A 3 11.01 29.68 19.74
N ARG A 4 11.14 31.01 19.84
CA ARG A 4 10.24 31.91 20.56
C ARG A 4 9.23 32.61 19.65
N SER A 5 9.33 32.45 18.33
CA SER A 5 8.33 32.98 17.40
C SER A 5 7.04 32.18 17.51
N VAL A 6 5.89 32.87 17.59
CA VAL A 6 4.55 32.24 17.61
C VAL A 6 4.26 31.45 16.32
N PHE A 7 4.93 31.79 15.22
CA PHE A 7 4.77 31.12 13.93
C PHE A 7 5.69 29.90 13.76
N PHE A 8 6.57 29.63 14.73
CA PHE A 8 7.55 28.56 14.61
C PHE A 8 6.86 27.20 14.45
N ASP A 9 5.81 26.96 15.22
CA ASP A 9 5.07 25.69 15.19
C ASP A 9 4.27 25.52 13.90
N GLU A 10 3.61 26.59 13.43
CA GLU A 10 2.87 26.58 12.16
C GLU A 10 3.79 26.37 10.96
N TRP A 11 4.97 27.00 10.99
CA TRP A 11 5.98 26.83 9.97
C TRP A 11 6.54 25.41 9.95
N LEU A 12 6.85 24.83 11.13
CA LEU A 12 7.28 23.43 11.22
C LEU A 12 6.18 22.47 10.74
N ARG A 13 4.92 22.76 11.05
CA ARG A 13 3.77 21.98 10.56
C ARG A 13 3.69 22.03 9.05
N SER A 14 3.80 23.22 8.46
CA SER A 14 3.83 23.40 7.01
C SER A 14 4.99 22.63 6.36
N LEU A 15 6.17 22.64 6.97
CA LEU A 15 7.33 21.91 6.47
C LEU A 15 7.12 20.38 6.48
N ARG A 16 6.51 19.84 7.53
CA ARG A 16 6.14 18.41 7.62
C ARG A 16 5.13 18.03 6.53
N GLU A 17 4.11 18.84 6.31
CA GLU A 17 3.14 18.61 5.22
C GLU A 17 3.79 18.67 3.84
N GLN A 18 4.71 19.64 3.62
CA GLN A 18 5.45 19.73 2.37
C GLN A 18 6.32 18.48 2.14
N TYR A 19 6.98 17.97 3.17
CA TYR A 19 7.75 16.73 3.07
C TYR A 19 6.85 15.55 2.69
N LYS A 20 5.70 15.39 3.35
CA LYS A 20 4.73 14.35 3.00
C LYS A 20 4.24 14.48 1.56
N HIS A 21 3.97 15.70 1.09
CA HIS A 21 3.57 15.97 -0.29
C HIS A 21 4.66 15.60 -1.31
N VAL A 22 5.93 15.95 -1.04
CA VAL A 22 7.07 15.59 -1.91
C VAL A 22 7.24 14.07 -1.98
N VAL A 23 7.10 13.36 -0.85
CA VAL A 23 7.14 11.90 -0.80
C VAL A 23 6.01 11.28 -1.61
N ARG A 24 4.77 11.76 -1.45
CA ARG A 24 3.63 11.25 -2.22
C ARG A 24 3.82 11.40 -3.72
N ASN A 25 4.33 12.54 -4.18
CA ASN A 25 4.54 12.79 -5.61
C ASN A 25 5.82 12.17 -6.17
N ASP A 26 6.58 11.41 -5.38
CA ASP A 26 7.87 10.84 -5.76
C ASP A 26 8.84 11.87 -6.39
N ASP A 27 8.85 13.10 -5.87
CA ASP A 27 9.72 14.16 -6.39
C ASP A 27 11.16 13.99 -5.88
N MET A 28 11.92 13.21 -6.64
CA MET A 28 13.32 12.88 -6.40
C MET A 28 14.27 14.09 -6.54
N VAL A 29 13.83 15.20 -7.12
CA VAL A 29 14.64 16.42 -7.26
C VAL A 29 14.58 17.23 -5.97
N THR A 30 13.39 17.41 -5.41
CA THR A 30 13.19 18.24 -4.22
C THR A 30 13.53 17.48 -2.93
N LEU A 31 13.25 16.17 -2.87
CA LEU A 31 13.41 15.34 -1.67
C LEU A 31 14.80 15.44 -0.99
N PRO A 32 15.95 15.36 -1.70
CA PRO A 32 17.25 15.44 -1.04
C PRO A 32 17.53 16.81 -0.41
N SER A 33 17.12 17.88 -1.08
CA SER A 33 17.30 19.25 -0.60
C SER A 33 16.44 19.53 0.63
N LEU A 34 15.19 19.09 0.61
CA LEU A 34 14.26 19.24 1.73
C LEU A 34 14.71 18.42 2.94
N THR A 35 15.18 17.19 2.71
CA THR A 35 15.77 16.32 3.74
C THR A 35 16.95 17.01 4.44
N ALA A 36 17.86 17.62 3.67
CA ALA A 36 19.00 18.35 4.24
C ALA A 36 18.57 19.59 5.06
N VAL A 37 17.48 20.27 4.68
CA VAL A 37 16.92 21.38 5.48
C VAL A 37 16.32 20.86 6.79
N MET A 38 15.55 19.79 6.75
CA MET A 38 14.95 19.19 7.94
C MET A 38 16.02 18.72 8.93
N GLN A 39 17.07 18.05 8.47
CA GLN A 39 18.19 17.64 9.33
C GLN A 39 18.89 18.84 9.99
N LYS A 40 19.07 19.96 9.28
CA LYS A 40 19.64 21.19 9.85
C LYS A 40 18.77 21.81 10.95
N LEU A 41 17.46 21.57 10.91
CA LEU A 41 16.51 22.03 11.93
C LEU A 41 16.44 21.08 13.14
N GLY A 42 17.11 19.93 13.07
CA GLY A 42 17.18 18.95 14.16
C GLY A 42 16.20 17.79 14.02
N PHE A 43 15.55 17.62 12.86
CA PHE A 43 14.78 16.40 12.59
C PHE A 43 15.71 15.20 12.50
N GLY A 44 15.44 14.17 13.30
CA GLY A 44 16.18 12.90 13.26
C GLY A 44 15.81 12.06 12.04
N GLU A 45 16.66 11.08 11.71
CA GLU A 45 16.35 10.11 10.65
C GLU A 45 15.08 9.31 10.97
N ASP A 46 14.86 8.96 12.24
CA ASP A 46 13.65 8.25 12.71
C ASP A 46 12.38 9.07 12.45
N GLU A 47 12.41 10.38 12.68
CA GLU A 47 11.26 11.27 12.45
C GLU A 47 10.98 11.42 10.95
N LEU A 48 12.02 11.51 10.13
CA LEU A 48 11.91 11.56 8.67
C LEU A 48 11.38 10.24 8.09
N ALA A 49 11.76 9.10 8.68
CA ALA A 49 11.25 7.79 8.33
C ALA A 49 9.77 7.66 8.72
N GLN A 50 9.39 8.12 9.92
CA GLN A 50 7.99 8.14 10.36
C GLN A 50 7.11 8.99 9.43
N LEU A 51 7.57 10.18 9.04
CA LEU A 51 6.85 11.04 8.10
C LEU A 51 6.70 10.40 6.71
N ARG A 52 7.70 9.62 6.28
CA ARG A 52 7.62 8.86 5.03
C ARG A 52 6.53 7.78 5.10
N ILE A 53 6.47 7.04 6.21
CA ILE A 53 5.43 6.03 6.45
C ILE A 53 4.04 6.70 6.48
N GLU A 54 3.89 7.81 7.21
CA GLU A 54 2.63 8.55 7.28
C GLU A 54 2.17 9.04 5.90
N ALA A 55 3.11 9.51 5.08
CA ALA A 55 2.82 9.94 3.70
C ALA A 55 2.29 8.79 2.84
N THR A 56 2.81 7.57 3.03
CA THR A 56 2.49 6.38 2.23
C THR A 56 1.40 5.49 2.82
N MET A 57 0.79 5.87 3.95
CA MET A 57 -0.20 5.04 4.63
C MET A 57 -1.56 5.02 3.92
N HIS A 58 -1.90 6.10 3.21
CA HIS A 58 -3.16 6.22 2.47
C HIS A 58 -2.89 5.97 0.98
N VAL A 59 -3.39 4.84 0.47
CA VAL A 59 -3.14 4.40 -0.92
C VAL A 59 -3.75 5.36 -1.94
N ASP A 60 -4.84 6.05 -1.58
CA ASP A 60 -5.53 7.00 -2.47
C ASP A 60 -4.71 8.26 -2.76
N ASP A 61 -3.77 8.61 -1.88
CA ASP A 61 -2.96 9.83 -1.97
C ASP A 61 -1.64 9.62 -2.75
N ILE A 62 -1.39 8.39 -3.21
CA ILE A 62 -0.12 7.98 -3.82
C ILE A 62 -0.34 7.70 -5.32
N PRO A 63 0.52 8.23 -6.22
CA PRO A 63 0.50 7.89 -7.62
C PRO A 63 0.64 6.38 -7.85
N GLN A 64 -0.05 5.85 -8.85
CA GLN A 64 0.03 4.41 -9.17
C GLN A 64 1.44 3.93 -9.56
N ASP A 65 2.32 4.84 -9.95
CA ASP A 65 3.72 4.56 -10.31
C ASP A 65 4.70 4.61 -9.14
N PHE A 66 4.22 4.90 -7.92
CA PHE A 66 5.09 5.01 -6.74
C PHE A 66 5.81 3.69 -6.44
N ARG A 67 7.15 3.76 -6.35
CA ARG A 67 7.99 2.63 -5.96
C ARG A 67 8.64 2.90 -4.60
N PRO A 68 8.17 2.26 -3.51
CA PRO A 68 8.81 2.37 -2.22
C PRO A 68 10.28 1.94 -2.32
N ASP A 69 11.17 2.70 -1.69
CA ASP A 69 12.56 2.30 -1.56
C ASP A 69 12.67 1.10 -0.61
N LEU A 70 12.81 -0.09 -1.19
CA LEU A 70 12.85 -1.36 -0.47
C LEU A 70 14.12 -1.52 0.37
N GLN A 71 15.16 -0.69 0.19
CA GLN A 71 16.38 -0.76 1.00
C GLN A 71 16.12 -0.48 2.49
N ILE A 72 15.03 0.24 2.81
CA ILE A 72 14.61 0.53 4.18
C ILE A 72 14.11 -0.75 4.87
N LEU A 73 13.48 -1.66 4.11
CA LEU A 73 12.96 -2.93 4.63
C LEU A 73 14.10 -3.92 4.93
N ASP A 74 15.15 -3.94 4.11
CA ASP A 74 16.32 -4.79 4.33
C ASP A 74 16.99 -4.49 5.68
N GLN A 75 17.01 -3.22 6.08
CA GLN A 75 17.57 -2.80 7.37
C GLN A 75 16.68 -3.17 8.55
N ALA A 76 15.36 -3.21 8.38
CA ALA A 76 14.40 -3.63 9.39
C ALA A 76 14.30 -5.16 9.56
N GLN A 77 14.50 -5.93 8.47
CA GLN A 77 14.44 -7.40 8.50
C GLN A 77 15.67 -8.05 9.17
N ALA A 78 16.80 -7.35 9.24
CA ALA A 78 18.05 -7.92 9.73
C ALA A 78 18.10 -8.21 11.24
N SER A 79 17.06 -7.89 12.04
CA SER A 79 17.16 -7.98 13.51
C SER A 79 15.89 -8.38 14.27
N GLN A 80 14.85 -8.88 13.60
CA GLN A 80 13.69 -9.45 14.32
C GLN A 80 13.84 -10.97 14.39
N PRO A 81 14.34 -11.56 15.50
CA PRO A 81 14.23 -12.98 15.71
C PRO A 81 12.74 -13.33 15.72
N HIS A 82 12.30 -14.08 14.72
CA HIS A 82 10.94 -14.57 14.65
C HIS A 82 10.62 -15.39 15.93
N PRO A 83 9.36 -15.39 16.38
CA PRO A 83 8.95 -16.19 17.53
C PRO A 83 9.35 -17.66 17.31
N ALA A 84 9.75 -18.34 18.39
CA ALA A 84 10.22 -19.73 18.34
C ALA A 84 9.16 -20.72 17.80
N GLU A 85 7.90 -20.29 17.69
CA GLU A 85 6.76 -21.06 17.20
C GLU A 85 6.33 -20.65 15.77
N CYS A 86 7.17 -19.93 15.01
CA CYS A 86 6.81 -19.49 13.66
C CYS A 86 6.65 -20.68 12.70
N MET A 87 5.45 -20.88 12.16
CA MET A 87 5.13 -21.92 11.16
C MET A 87 5.25 -21.42 9.71
N CYS A 88 6.17 -20.49 9.42
CA CYS A 88 6.39 -20.06 8.04
C CYS A 88 7.24 -21.11 7.28
N PRO A 89 7.05 -21.25 5.96
CA PRO A 89 7.74 -22.27 5.15
C PRO A 89 9.27 -22.06 5.07
N GLN A 90 9.77 -20.89 5.46
CA GLN A 90 11.21 -20.60 5.53
C GLN A 90 11.87 -21.18 6.79
N CYS A 91 11.11 -21.36 7.88
CA CYS A 91 11.63 -21.80 9.19
C CYS A 91 11.29 -23.27 9.50
N MET A 92 10.20 -23.78 8.93
CA MET A 92 9.91 -25.22 9.01
C MET A 92 10.76 -25.95 7.97
N PRO A 93 11.46 -27.04 8.35
CA PRO A 93 12.00 -27.95 7.36
C PRO A 93 10.82 -28.52 6.57
N ILE A 94 10.72 -28.17 5.29
CA ILE A 94 9.82 -28.85 4.36
C ILE A 94 10.36 -30.28 4.27
N ASP A 95 9.54 -31.24 4.67
CA ASP A 95 9.87 -32.65 4.48
C ASP A 95 9.77 -32.95 2.97
N GLU A 96 10.93 -33.10 2.33
CA GLU A 96 11.05 -33.37 0.89
C GLU A 96 10.91 -34.87 0.58
N ASP A 97 10.63 -35.71 1.58
CA ASP A 97 10.42 -37.13 1.38
C ASP A 97 9.17 -37.38 0.51
N ALA A 98 9.31 -38.26 -0.47
CA ALA A 98 8.21 -38.62 -1.35
C ALA A 98 7.18 -39.45 -0.56
N HIS A 99 5.95 -38.96 -0.46
CA HIS A 99 4.85 -39.67 0.19
C HIS A 99 3.96 -40.37 -0.86
N ASP A 100 3.40 -41.52 -0.49
CA ASP A 100 2.37 -42.19 -1.30
C ASP A 100 1.00 -41.49 -1.18
N ALA A 101 -0.01 -42.01 -1.89
CA ALA A 101 -1.36 -41.46 -1.90
C ALA A 101 -2.05 -41.49 -0.51
N ASP A 102 -1.53 -42.28 0.42
CA ASP A 102 -2.01 -42.42 1.79
C ASP A 102 -1.17 -41.57 2.77
N GLY A 103 -0.20 -40.78 2.28
CA GLY A 103 0.64 -39.88 3.07
C GLY A 103 1.81 -40.56 3.80
N GLN A 104 2.11 -41.82 3.51
CA GLN A 104 3.25 -42.52 4.12
C GLN A 104 4.54 -42.29 3.32
N PRO A 105 5.70 -42.14 3.97
CA PRO A 105 6.97 -41.99 3.27
C PRO A 105 7.26 -43.26 2.44
N ILE A 106 7.58 -43.07 1.16
CA ILE A 106 7.91 -44.16 0.23
C ILE A 106 9.28 -44.73 0.64
N VAL A 107 9.28 -45.86 1.35
CA VAL A 107 10.52 -46.58 1.66
C VAL A 107 11.05 -47.26 0.39
N PRO A 108 12.32 -47.03 -0.01
CA PRO A 108 12.91 -47.76 -1.13
C PRO A 108 13.13 -49.22 -0.70
N ASP A 109 12.38 -50.14 -1.31
CA ASP A 109 12.51 -51.57 -1.10
C ASP A 109 13.89 -52.06 -1.58
N PRO A 110 14.76 -52.59 -0.70
CA PRO A 110 16.08 -53.08 -1.08
C PRO A 110 16.06 -54.40 -1.87
N GLU A 111 14.91 -55.08 -1.99
CA GLU A 111 14.75 -56.30 -2.80
C GLU A 111 14.07 -56.05 -4.15
N ALA A 112 13.72 -54.81 -4.49
CA ALA A 112 13.28 -54.42 -5.83
C ALA A 112 14.49 -54.28 -6.78
N GLY A 113 15.24 -55.38 -6.95
CA GLY A 113 16.15 -55.53 -8.07
C GLY A 113 15.38 -55.42 -9.38
N ALA A 114 15.70 -54.39 -10.17
CA ALA A 114 15.47 -54.27 -11.59
C ALA A 114 14.24 -55.03 -12.12
N SER A 115 13.05 -54.45 -12.04
CA SER A 115 11.95 -54.86 -12.89
C SER A 115 11.14 -53.66 -13.34
N ASP A 116 11.12 -53.53 -14.66
CA ASP A 116 10.08 -52.89 -15.45
C ASP A 116 10.15 -51.36 -15.64
N THR A 117 11.12 -50.94 -16.44
CA THR A 117 10.87 -49.89 -17.43
C THR A 117 9.77 -50.39 -18.38
N GLY A 118 8.51 -50.23 -17.99
CA GLY A 118 7.41 -50.81 -18.74
C GLY A 118 6.01 -50.49 -18.24
N SER A 119 5.82 -49.46 -17.40
CA SER A 119 4.47 -48.98 -17.08
C SER A 119 3.88 -48.24 -18.29
N ALA A 120 3.40 -49.05 -19.25
CA ALA A 120 2.39 -48.64 -20.19
C ALA A 120 1.14 -48.31 -19.38
N PHE A 121 1.01 -47.04 -18.99
CA PHE A 121 -0.28 -46.50 -18.62
C PHE A 121 -1.22 -46.78 -19.80
N PRO A 122 -2.36 -47.48 -19.62
CA PRO A 122 -3.41 -47.36 -20.59
C PRO A 122 -3.77 -45.88 -20.61
N VAL A 123 -3.47 -45.20 -21.72
CA VAL A 123 -4.15 -43.96 -22.07
C VAL A 123 -5.61 -44.34 -22.16
N ALA A 124 -6.31 -44.17 -21.03
CA ALA A 124 -7.73 -43.96 -21.05
C ALA A 124 -7.91 -42.78 -21.98
N VAL A 125 -8.44 -43.05 -23.17
CA VAL A 125 -9.11 -42.04 -23.96
C VAL A 125 -10.18 -41.47 -23.03
N ILE A 126 -9.85 -40.36 -22.38
CA ILE A 126 -10.82 -39.44 -21.83
C ILE A 126 -11.58 -38.99 -23.07
N GLY A 127 -12.71 -39.64 -23.33
CA GLY A 127 -13.71 -39.09 -24.24
C GLY A 127 -14.04 -37.68 -23.75
N PRO A 128 -14.36 -36.74 -24.65
CA PRO A 128 -14.68 -35.38 -24.25
C PRO A 128 -15.85 -35.44 -23.29
N ALA A 129 -15.56 -35.24 -22.00
CA ALA A 129 -16.57 -34.86 -21.04
C ALA A 129 -16.97 -33.46 -21.48
N GLU A 130 -18.12 -33.41 -22.15
CA GLU A 130 -19.03 -32.28 -22.21
C GLU A 130 -18.63 -31.16 -21.24
N ASP A 131 -18.13 -30.08 -21.84
CA ASP A 131 -17.87 -28.78 -21.25
C ASP A 131 -19.08 -28.33 -20.42
N GLU A 132 -18.93 -28.35 -19.11
CA GLU A 132 -19.66 -27.43 -18.23
C GLU A 132 -18.61 -26.54 -17.60
N GLU A 133 -18.17 -25.53 -18.37
CA GLU A 133 -17.45 -24.38 -17.82
C GLU A 133 -18.32 -23.81 -16.70
N PRO A 134 -17.80 -23.64 -15.46
CA PRO A 134 -18.49 -22.78 -14.52
C PRO A 134 -18.51 -21.38 -15.14
N ASP A 135 -19.72 -20.87 -15.42
CA ASP A 135 -19.91 -19.55 -16.01
C ASP A 135 -19.02 -18.53 -15.29
N PRO A 136 -18.23 -17.73 -16.01
CA PRO A 136 -17.46 -16.66 -15.38
C PRO A 136 -18.46 -15.71 -14.72
N LEU A 137 -18.36 -15.55 -13.40
CA LEU A 137 -19.16 -14.59 -12.65
C LEU A 137 -19.03 -13.22 -13.34
N THR A 138 -20.10 -12.81 -14.00
CA THR A 138 -20.15 -11.52 -14.67
C THR A 138 -20.35 -10.45 -13.62
N PHE A 139 -19.76 -9.27 -13.85
CA PHE A 139 -19.84 -8.14 -12.92
C PHE A 139 -21.29 -7.70 -12.63
N GLU A 140 -22.24 -8.08 -13.50
CA GLU A 140 -23.67 -7.83 -13.32
C GLU A 140 -24.27 -8.65 -12.16
N ASP A 141 -23.80 -9.88 -11.91
CA ASP A 141 -24.29 -10.74 -10.80
C ASP A 141 -23.84 -10.22 -9.42
N SER A 142 -22.78 -9.39 -9.37
CA SER A 142 -22.30 -8.76 -8.14
C SER A 142 -23.05 -7.47 -7.75
N LEU A 143 -23.89 -6.93 -8.63
CA LEU A 143 -24.65 -5.70 -8.37
C LEU A 143 -26.01 -5.96 -7.72
N ASP A 144 -26.61 -7.14 -7.92
CA ASP A 144 -27.92 -7.52 -7.34
C ASP A 144 -27.89 -7.70 -5.81
N LEU A 145 -26.72 -7.83 -5.18
CA LEU A 145 -26.59 -7.94 -3.72
C LEU A 145 -26.52 -6.60 -2.98
N ARG A 146 -26.64 -5.46 -3.67
CA ARG A 146 -26.50 -4.11 -3.08
C ARG A 146 -27.78 -3.30 -2.95
N GLU A 147 -28.93 -3.81 -3.40
CA GLU A 147 -30.19 -3.07 -3.44
C GLU A 147 -31.10 -3.25 -2.20
N ASP A 148 -30.52 -3.41 -1.01
CA ASP A 148 -31.27 -3.37 0.27
C ASP A 148 -30.78 -2.26 1.21
N ALA A 149 -30.46 -1.09 0.63
CA ALA A 149 -30.17 0.13 1.38
C ALA A 149 -30.99 1.31 0.83
N ALA A 150 -32.32 1.19 0.91
CA ALA A 150 -33.23 2.31 0.73
C ALA A 150 -34.25 2.33 1.86
N ASP A 151 -33.81 2.74 3.06
CA ASP A 151 -34.72 3.33 4.05
C ASP A 151 -34.46 4.83 4.03
N THR A 152 -35.33 5.51 3.29
CA THR A 152 -35.48 6.95 3.25
C THR A 152 -36.21 7.39 4.50
N ASP A 153 -35.57 8.20 5.35
CA ASP A 153 -36.33 9.23 6.06
C ASP A 153 -35.52 10.52 6.16
N ALA A 154 -36.03 11.49 5.42
CA ALA A 154 -35.64 12.86 5.46
C ALA A 154 -36.38 13.52 6.62
N ASP A 155 -35.69 14.20 7.53
CA ASP A 155 -36.34 15.27 8.28
C ASP A 155 -35.36 16.35 8.77
N ALA A 156 -35.85 17.58 8.63
CA ALA A 156 -35.50 18.80 9.35
C ALA A 156 -34.12 19.47 9.12
N GLN A 157 -34.16 20.41 8.17
CA GLN A 157 -33.91 21.85 8.37
C GLN A 157 -33.12 22.26 9.63
N ASP A 158 -31.92 22.82 9.42
CA ASP A 158 -31.42 23.92 10.26
C ASP A 158 -30.45 24.79 9.44
N THR A 159 -31.01 25.72 8.67
CA THR A 159 -30.26 26.82 8.07
C THR A 159 -30.32 28.00 9.03
N ALA A 160 -29.38 28.04 9.96
CA ALA A 160 -29.15 29.20 10.80
C ALA A 160 -28.21 30.19 10.07
N GLU A 161 -28.70 31.42 9.98
CA GLU A 161 -28.07 32.66 9.54
C GLU A 161 -26.85 33.02 10.40
N GLU A 162 -25.81 33.63 9.80
CA GLU A 162 -25.02 34.79 10.31
C GLU A 162 -24.26 35.36 9.09
N ASP A 163 -24.78 36.37 8.39
CA ASP A 163 -24.61 37.81 8.67
C ASP A 163 -23.18 38.24 9.02
N SER A 164 -22.46 38.80 8.03
CA SER A 164 -21.46 39.85 8.23
C SER A 164 -21.13 40.54 6.91
N ALA A 165 -21.94 41.56 6.63
CA ALA A 165 -21.53 42.92 6.31
C ALA A 165 -20.06 43.19 5.90
N ASP A 166 -19.92 43.79 4.71
CA ASP A 166 -19.36 45.14 4.51
C ASP A 166 -17.82 45.33 4.49
N ALA A 167 -17.31 45.74 3.31
CA ALA A 167 -16.37 46.86 3.06
C ALA A 167 -15.69 46.67 1.68
N GLU A 168 -16.17 47.34 0.64
CA GLU A 168 -15.62 48.61 0.11
C GLU A 168 -14.52 48.39 -0.95
N GLU A 169 -14.97 48.39 -2.20
CA GLU A 169 -14.44 49.13 -3.36
C GLU A 169 -13.11 49.88 -3.17
N ASP A 170 -12.05 49.43 -3.89
CA ASP A 170 -10.91 50.27 -4.27
C ASP A 170 -10.82 50.32 -5.82
N PRO A 171 -11.30 51.39 -6.47
CA PRO A 171 -11.20 51.59 -7.91
C PRO A 171 -9.97 52.41 -8.32
N ASP A 172 -8.86 52.40 -7.56
CA ASP A 172 -7.65 53.18 -7.88
C ASP A 172 -6.39 52.31 -8.01
N ALA A 173 -6.42 51.36 -8.95
CA ALA A 173 -5.21 50.73 -9.47
C ALA A 173 -4.69 51.54 -10.68
N PRO A 174 -3.65 52.40 -10.54
CA PRO A 174 -3.00 52.98 -11.69
C PRO A 174 -2.24 51.89 -12.45
N ALA A 175 -2.65 51.69 -13.70
CA ALA A 175 -1.86 51.02 -14.71
C ALA A 175 -0.48 51.70 -14.81
N GLN A 176 0.58 51.02 -14.36
CA GLN A 176 1.93 51.38 -14.73
C GLN A 176 2.52 50.28 -15.60
N MET A 177 2.45 50.55 -16.91
CA MET A 177 3.46 50.14 -17.86
C MET A 177 4.85 50.40 -17.26
N ASN A 178 5.73 49.41 -17.30
CA ASN A 178 7.14 49.69 -17.52
C ASN A 178 7.73 48.63 -18.45
N LEU A 179 8.24 49.17 -19.55
CA LEU A 179 8.98 48.50 -20.61
C LEU A 179 10.16 47.72 -20.02
N PHE A 180 10.29 46.46 -20.43
CA PHE A 180 11.55 45.90 -20.96
C PHE A 180 11.21 44.79 -21.96
#